data_AF-A0A934AL08-F1
#
_entry.id   AF-A0A934AL08-F1
#
_cell.length_a   1.000
_cell.length_b   1.000
_cell.length_c   1.000
_cell.angle_alpha   90.00
_cell.angle_beta   90.00
_cell.angle_gamma   90.00
#
_symmetry.space_group_name_H-M   'P 1'
#
loop_
_entity.id
_entity.type
_entity.pdbx_description
1 polymer ?
#
loop_
_entity_poly.entity_id
_entity_poly.type
_entity_poly.pdbx_seq_one_letter_code
_entity_poly.pdbx_strand_id
1 'polypeptide(L)'
;MSSWHTVTLSGSSQVIPPVCPNCLAPADVQVETEHRFLNTTYTQTFLYCKDCAKAAADLPSIFFWGILGLVVGFVPALLFVFVVFPKLPESLKDSSLSGAFPLLALAVCAVGFPLLRRLSFKKSHPKTGKQAVQGPAAYYTGPGDALGLGDSSSYKAARPEWISELVRRNQDQADPATRHLWTGAPPAKP
;
A
#
# COMPACT_ATOMS: atom_id res chain seq x y z
N MET A 1 -10.02 -1.36 -12.95
CA MET A 1 -9.62 -0.68 -11.69
C MET A 1 -10.04 -1.59 -10.55
N SER A 2 -9.15 -1.97 -9.64
CA SER A 2 -9.54 -2.73 -8.45
C SER A 2 -10.17 -1.77 -7.44
N SER A 3 -11.49 -1.87 -7.27
CA SER A 3 -12.22 -1.12 -6.25
C SER A 3 -11.91 -1.71 -4.88
N TRP A 4 -11.47 -0.87 -3.95
CA TRP A 4 -11.44 -1.24 -2.54
C TRP A 4 -12.88 -1.26 -2.01
N HIS A 5 -13.29 -2.39 -1.45
CA HIS A 5 -14.56 -2.51 -0.77
C HIS A 5 -14.42 -1.88 0.61
N THR A 6 -15.38 -1.02 0.97
CA THR A 6 -15.34 -0.23 2.20
C THR A 6 -16.56 -0.56 3.05
N VAL A 7 -16.36 -0.68 4.36
CA VAL A 7 -17.44 -0.75 5.34
C VAL A 7 -17.12 0.14 6.53
N THR A 8 -18.15 0.73 7.11
CA THR A 8 -18.07 1.52 8.33
C THR A 8 -18.68 0.70 9.46
N LEU A 9 -17.98 0.59 10.58
CA LEU A 9 -18.45 -0.07 11.79
C LEU A 9 -18.40 0.91 12.96
N SER A 10 -19.40 0.82 13.85
CA SER A 10 -19.44 1.59 15.08
C SER A 10 -18.67 0.90 16.21
N GLY A 11 -18.32 1.64 17.25
CA GLY A 11 -17.59 1.11 18.40
C GLY A 11 -16.07 1.11 18.25
N SER A 12 -15.37 0.86 19.36
CA SER A 12 -13.91 0.95 19.48
C SER A 12 -13.19 -0.40 19.39
N SER A 13 -13.93 -1.51 19.32
CA SER A 13 -13.39 -2.86 19.32
C SER A 13 -14.13 -3.73 18.30
N GLN A 14 -13.46 -4.06 17.19
CA GLN A 14 -13.99 -4.97 16.17
C GLN A 14 -13.27 -6.31 16.25
N VAL A 15 -14.02 -7.40 16.08
CA VAL A 15 -13.48 -8.74 15.90
C VAL A 15 -12.97 -8.89 14.47
N ILE A 16 -11.65 -8.93 14.29
CA ILE A 16 -11.02 -9.16 12.99
C ILE A 16 -11.23 -10.63 12.56
N PRO A 17 -11.67 -10.90 11.32
CA PRO A 17 -11.86 -12.26 10.83
C PRO A 17 -10.58 -13.11 10.87
N PRO A 18 -10.65 -14.39 11.29
CA PRO A 18 -9.55 -15.34 11.23
C PRO A 18 -9.39 -15.94 9.83
N VAL A 19 -9.58 -15.12 8.80
CA VAL A 19 -9.43 -15.50 7.38
C VAL A 19 -8.54 -14.49 6.67
N CYS A 20 -7.71 -15.00 5.77
CA CYS A 20 -6.70 -14.21 5.10
C CYS A 20 -7.34 -13.20 4.13
N PRO A 21 -7.01 -11.90 4.22
CA PRO A 21 -7.53 -10.87 3.31
C PRO A 21 -7.20 -11.10 1.83
N ASN A 22 -6.11 -11.84 1.53
CA ASN A 22 -5.69 -12.15 0.16
C ASN A 22 -6.51 -13.28 -0.47
N CYS A 23 -6.56 -14.43 0.21
CA CYS A 23 -7.03 -15.70 -0.36
C CYS A 23 -8.24 -16.32 0.36
N LEU A 24 -8.72 -15.70 1.44
CA LEU A 24 -9.81 -16.18 2.30
C LEU A 24 -9.56 -17.55 2.98
N ALA A 25 -8.35 -18.12 2.87
CA ALA A 25 -7.97 -19.29 3.62
C ALA A 25 -7.94 -18.99 5.13
N PRO A 26 -8.08 -20.01 6.00
CA PRO A 26 -7.87 -19.85 7.44
C PRO A 26 -6.53 -19.15 7.72
N ALA A 27 -6.56 -18.19 8.64
CA ALA A 27 -5.43 -17.33 8.93
C ALA A 27 -5.11 -17.29 10.42
N ASP A 28 -3.85 -17.54 10.74
CA ASP A 28 -3.30 -17.62 12.08
C ASP A 28 -2.04 -16.75 12.27
N VAL A 29 -1.45 -16.26 11.18
CA VAL A 29 -0.23 -15.45 11.22
C VAL A 29 -0.61 -13.97 11.31
N GLN A 30 -0.24 -13.31 12.40
CA GLN A 30 -0.38 -11.87 12.55
C GLN A 30 0.66 -11.16 11.69
N VAL A 31 0.19 -10.29 10.79
CA VAL A 31 1.04 -9.41 10.00
C VAL A 31 0.74 -7.98 10.41
N GLU A 32 1.77 -7.33 10.93
CA GLU A 32 1.74 -5.91 11.27
C GLU A 32 2.04 -5.08 10.02
N THR A 33 1.16 -4.15 9.71
CA THR A 33 1.34 -3.20 8.61
C THR A 33 1.43 -1.80 9.20
N GLU A 34 2.54 -1.13 8.93
CA GLU A 34 2.72 0.27 9.30
C GLU A 34 2.07 1.18 8.25
N HIS A 35 1.19 2.05 8.71
CA HIS A 35 0.56 3.09 7.90
C HIS A 35 1.01 4.45 8.41
N ARG A 36 1.68 5.21 7.53
CA ARG A 36 2.09 6.59 7.83
C ARG A 36 1.07 7.55 7.27
N PHE A 37 0.40 8.30 8.14
CA PHE A 37 -0.54 9.35 7.75
C PHE A 37 -0.08 10.68 8.35
N LEU A 38 0.18 11.67 7.47
CA LEU A 38 0.82 12.93 7.83
C LEU A 38 2.14 12.68 8.60
N ASN A 39 2.11 12.79 9.93
CA ASN A 39 3.26 12.58 10.83
C ASN A 39 3.06 11.49 11.89
N THR A 40 1.94 10.76 11.86
CA THR A 40 1.70 9.67 12.81
C THR A 40 1.83 8.33 12.09
N THR A 41 2.56 7.41 12.72
CA THR A 41 2.66 6.02 12.28
C THR A 41 1.66 5.21 13.09
N TYR A 42 0.71 4.59 12.41
CA TYR A 42 -0.24 3.67 13.01
C TYR A 42 0.08 2.26 12.56
N THR A 43 0.23 1.35 13.51
CA THR A 43 0.41 -0.08 13.23
C THR A 43 -0.96 -0.75 13.22
N GLN A 44 -1.21 -1.55 12.18
CA GLN A 44 -2.44 -2.32 12.04
C GLN A 44 -2.10 -3.79 11.89
N THR A 45 -2.78 -4.63 12.66
CA THR A 45 -2.53 -6.07 12.69
C THR A 45 -3.70 -6.80 12.04
N PHE A 46 -3.40 -7.61 11.03
CA PHE A 46 -4.37 -8.49 10.39
C PHE A 46 -3.85 -9.93 10.35
N LEU A 47 -4.77 -10.89 10.26
CA LEU A 47 -4.43 -12.31 10.17
C LEU A 47 -4.25 -12.73 8.71
N TYR A 48 -3.13 -13.34 8.38
CA TYR A 48 -2.83 -13.93 7.07
C TYR A 48 -2.56 -15.43 7.20
N CYS A 49 -2.72 -16.17 6.09
CA CYS A 49 -2.19 -17.54 6.02
C CYS A 49 -0.67 -17.49 5.83
N LYS A 50 0.04 -18.57 6.17
CA LYS A 50 1.51 -18.66 6.11
C LYS A 50 2.08 -18.26 4.75
N ASP A 51 1.48 -18.72 3.65
CA ASP A 51 1.94 -18.44 2.29
C ASP A 51 1.80 -16.95 1.93
N CYS A 52 0.67 -16.35 2.29
CA CYS A 52 0.44 -14.92 2.03
C CYS A 52 1.28 -14.03 2.96
N ALA A 53 1.50 -14.45 4.20
CA ALA A 53 2.37 -13.73 5.14
C ALA A 53 3.82 -13.72 4.65
N LYS A 54 4.31 -14.87 4.13
CA LYS A 54 5.64 -14.95 3.51
C LYS A 54 5.76 -14.04 2.29
N ALA A 55 4.75 -14.07 1.40
CA ALA A 55 4.73 -13.19 0.23
C ALA A 55 4.66 -11.70 0.60
N ALA A 56 4.03 -11.34 1.73
CA ALA A 56 4.01 -9.99 2.26
C ALA A 56 5.37 -9.59 2.87
N ALA A 57 6.07 -10.51 3.54
CA ALA A 57 7.41 -10.30 4.09
C ALA A 57 8.48 -10.15 2.99
N ASP A 58 8.32 -10.85 1.86
CA ASP A 58 9.24 -10.79 0.70
C ASP A 58 9.08 -9.51 -0.14
N LEU A 59 8.28 -8.52 0.32
CA LEU A 59 8.23 -7.21 -0.31
C LEU A 59 9.62 -6.55 -0.20
N PRO A 60 10.28 -6.22 -1.33
CA PRO A 60 11.55 -5.52 -1.28
C PRO A 60 11.36 -4.23 -0.49
N SER A 61 12.10 -4.12 0.62
CA SER A 61 11.97 -3.01 1.55
C SER A 61 12.17 -1.68 0.82
N ILE A 62 11.58 -0.60 1.36
CA ILE A 62 11.79 0.76 0.84
C ILE A 62 13.29 1.07 0.71
N PHE A 63 14.10 0.46 1.57
CA PHE A 63 15.55 0.51 1.54
C PHE A 63 16.17 -0.12 0.28
N PHE A 64 15.70 -1.29 -0.17
CA PHE A 64 16.17 -1.92 -1.41
C PHE A 64 15.90 -1.02 -2.63
N TRP A 65 14.69 -0.46 -2.72
CA TRP A 65 14.38 0.48 -3.80
C TRP A 65 15.19 1.76 -3.68
N GLY A 66 15.37 2.31 -2.47
CA GLY A 66 16.23 3.46 -2.22
C GLY A 66 17.66 3.25 -2.71
N ILE A 67 18.26 2.09 -2.39
CA ILE A 67 19.59 1.71 -2.88
C ILE A 67 19.58 1.57 -4.40
N LEU A 68 18.59 0.89 -4.98
CA LEU A 68 18.53 0.73 -6.43
C LEU A 68 18.41 2.07 -7.16
N GLY A 69 17.60 3.00 -6.64
CA GLY A 69 17.50 4.37 -7.16
C GLY A 69 18.82 5.14 -7.05
N LEU A 70 19.54 4.98 -5.93
CA LEU A 70 20.86 5.57 -5.74
C LEU A 70 21.88 4.97 -6.71
N VAL A 71 21.90 3.65 -6.88
CA VAL A 71 22.84 2.98 -7.79
C VAL A 71 22.54 3.32 -9.25
N VAL A 72 21.27 3.31 -9.68
CA VAL A 72 20.89 3.61 -11.06
C VAL A 72 21.00 5.09 -11.39
N GLY A 73 20.82 5.96 -10.39
CA GLY A 73 20.79 7.41 -10.59
C GLY A 73 22.08 8.14 -10.26
N PHE A 74 22.58 7.91 -9.05
CA PHE A 74 23.70 8.65 -8.48
C PHE A 74 25.04 8.14 -9.00
N VAL A 75 25.21 6.83 -9.20
CA VAL A 75 26.48 6.26 -9.70
C VAL A 75 26.78 6.70 -11.14
N PRO A 76 25.85 6.70 -12.11
CA PRO A 76 26.11 7.22 -13.44
C PRO A 76 26.38 8.73 -13.45
N ALA A 77 25.71 9.50 -12.60
CA ALA A 77 25.97 10.93 -12.45
C ALA A 77 27.39 11.19 -11.92
N LEU A 78 27.81 10.44 -10.90
CA LEU A 78 29.20 10.48 -10.40
C LEU A 78 30.20 10.07 -11.48
N LEU A 79 29.96 8.97 -12.20
CA LEU A 79 30.84 8.53 -13.28
C LEU A 79 30.94 9.60 -14.38
N PHE A 80 29.84 10.26 -14.72
CA PHE A 80 29.86 11.36 -15.69
C PHE A 80 30.71 12.53 -15.19
N VAL A 81 30.51 12.99 -13.95
CA VAL A 81 31.25 14.13 -13.38
C VAL A 81 32.74 13.81 -13.18
N PHE A 82 33.09 12.62 -12.70
CA PHE A 82 34.47 12.30 -12.32
C PHE A 82 35.28 11.64 -13.44
N VAL A 83 34.65 11.00 -14.43
CA VAL A 83 35.35 10.25 -15.49
C VAL A 83 35.18 10.91 -16.86
N VAL A 84 33.97 11.38 -17.19
CA VAL A 84 33.63 11.89 -18.53
C VAL A 84 33.88 13.40 -18.63
N PHE A 85 33.40 14.18 -17.66
CA PHE A 85 33.55 15.64 -17.61
C PHE A 85 35.00 16.14 -17.72
N PRO A 86 36.00 15.55 -17.04
CA PRO A 86 37.38 16.01 -17.16
C PRO A 86 37.93 15.82 -18.58
N LYS A 87 37.48 14.77 -19.27
CA LYS A 87 37.91 14.38 -20.63
C LYS A 87 37.16 15.10 -21.75
N LEU A 88 36.13 15.89 -21.44
CA LEU A 88 35.42 16.69 -22.43
C LEU A 88 36.30 17.85 -22.92
N PRO A 89 36.29 18.16 -24.23
CA PRO A 89 36.99 19.33 -24.78
C PRO A 89 36.42 20.63 -24.19
N GLU A 90 37.28 21.65 -24.02
CA GLU A 90 36.93 22.92 -23.38
C GLU A 90 35.73 23.63 -24.03
N SER A 91 35.60 23.53 -25.36
CA SER A 91 34.46 24.06 -26.11
C SER A 91 33.09 23.50 -25.70
N LEU A 92 33.06 22.30 -25.11
CA LEU A 92 31.85 21.67 -24.58
C LEU A 92 31.66 21.89 -23.08
N LYS A 93 32.72 22.25 -22.33
CA LYS A 93 32.65 22.55 -20.90
C LYS A 93 31.96 23.89 -20.63
N ASP A 94 32.26 24.89 -21.46
CA ASP A 94 31.67 26.23 -21.38
C ASP A 94 30.24 26.30 -21.94
N SER A 95 29.80 25.25 -22.62
CA SER A 95 28.44 25.17 -23.15
C SER A 95 27.44 24.81 -22.05
N SER A 96 26.26 25.46 -22.05
CA SER A 96 25.17 25.22 -21.09
C SER A 96 24.70 23.76 -21.00
N LEU A 97 25.06 22.95 -22.00
CA LEU A 97 24.87 21.51 -22.06
C LEU A 97 25.62 20.73 -20.95
N SER A 98 26.75 21.24 -20.47
CA SER A 98 27.58 20.58 -19.46
C SER A 98 26.92 20.58 -18.07
N GLY A 99 26.17 21.65 -17.74
CA GLY A 99 25.32 21.73 -16.55
C GLY A 99 23.95 21.07 -16.70
N ALA A 100 23.45 20.91 -17.93
CA ALA A 100 22.16 20.29 -18.20
C ALA A 100 22.17 18.78 -17.94
N PHE A 101 23.30 18.09 -18.13
CA PHE A 101 23.41 16.64 -17.96
C PHE A 101 23.19 16.16 -16.51
N PRO A 102 23.84 16.74 -15.46
CA PRO A 102 23.55 16.37 -14.09
C PRO A 102 22.11 16.75 -13.67
N LEU A 103 21.56 17.86 -14.16
CA LEU A 103 20.16 18.23 -13.93
C LEU A 103 19.18 17.24 -14.58
N LEU A 104 19.48 16.77 -15.79
CA LEU A 104 18.68 15.77 -16.50
C LEU A 104 18.76 14.41 -15.79
N ALA A 105 19.94 14.00 -15.33
CA ALA A 105 20.11 12.80 -14.52
C ALA A 105 19.31 12.90 -13.21
N LEU A 106 19.39 14.05 -12.53
CA LEU A 106 18.62 14.31 -11.31
C LEU A 106 17.11 14.30 -11.59
N ALA A 107 16.65 14.86 -12.71
CA ALA A 107 15.25 14.86 -13.13
C ALA A 107 14.75 13.46 -13.47
N VAL A 108 15.54 12.65 -14.18
CA VAL A 108 15.23 11.24 -14.48
C VAL A 108 15.19 10.43 -13.19
N CYS A 109 16.04 10.70 -12.20
CA CYS A 109 15.95 10.08 -10.88
C CYS A 109 14.70 10.54 -10.14
N ALA A 110 14.46 11.86 -10.08
CA ALA A 110 13.35 12.46 -9.35
C ALA A 110 11.98 12.05 -9.91
N VAL A 111 11.87 11.80 -11.22
CA VAL A 111 10.62 11.41 -11.89
C VAL A 111 10.56 9.89 -12.13
N GLY A 112 11.64 9.30 -12.61
CA GLY A 112 11.73 7.87 -12.92
C GLY A 112 11.69 6.98 -11.68
N PHE A 113 12.31 7.40 -10.56
CA PHE A 113 12.25 6.65 -9.31
C PHE A 113 10.83 6.51 -8.75
N PRO A 114 10.04 7.59 -8.57
CA PRO A 114 8.66 7.45 -8.12
C PRO A 114 7.77 6.75 -9.15
N LEU A 115 8.06 6.83 -10.45
CA LEU A 115 7.34 6.05 -11.48
C LEU A 115 7.64 4.55 -11.37
N LEU A 116 8.91 4.15 -11.28
CA LEU A 116 9.32 2.75 -11.09
C LEU A 116 8.81 2.19 -9.75
N ARG A 117 8.83 3.02 -8.70
CA ARG A 117 8.21 2.71 -7.42
C ARG A 117 6.70 2.50 -7.61
N ARG A 118 5.98 3.44 -8.22
CA ARG A 118 4.54 3.29 -8.49
C ARG A 118 4.19 2.08 -9.35
N LEU A 119 5.05 1.69 -10.28
CA LEU A 119 4.87 0.50 -11.12
C LEU A 119 5.15 -0.79 -10.36
N SER A 120 6.17 -0.82 -9.51
CA SER A 120 6.48 -1.98 -8.65
C SER A 120 5.48 -2.13 -7.51
N PHE A 121 4.93 -1.02 -7.04
CA PHE A 121 3.79 -0.95 -6.12
C PHE A 121 2.44 -0.86 -6.84
N LYS A 122 2.33 -1.18 -8.14
CA LYS A 122 1.05 -1.62 -8.70
C LYS A 122 0.76 -2.98 -8.08
N LYS A 123 0.36 -2.90 -6.80
CA LYS A 123 -0.20 -3.92 -5.94
C LYS A 123 -1.05 -4.78 -6.84
N SER A 124 -0.61 -6.02 -7.00
CA SER A 124 -1.45 -7.02 -7.61
C SER A 124 -2.67 -7.07 -6.72
N HIS A 125 -3.80 -6.49 -7.13
CA HIS A 125 -5.02 -6.77 -6.40
C HIS A 125 -5.37 -8.22 -6.68
N PRO A 126 -5.84 -8.98 -5.69
CA PRO A 126 -6.23 -10.36 -5.92
C PRO A 126 -7.36 -10.34 -6.94
N LYS A 127 -7.09 -10.82 -8.15
CA LYS A 127 -8.08 -10.91 -9.24
C LYS A 127 -8.90 -12.18 -9.12
N THR A 128 -8.39 -13.19 -8.41
CA THR A 128 -9.04 -14.49 -8.23
C THR A 128 -9.05 -14.92 -6.77
N GLY A 129 -9.95 -15.86 -6.46
CA GLY A 129 -10.27 -16.29 -5.10
C GLY A 129 -9.10 -16.79 -4.25
N LYS A 130 -8.03 -17.28 -4.90
CA LYS A 130 -6.86 -17.89 -4.26
C LYS A 130 -5.55 -17.16 -4.56
N GLN A 131 -5.61 -15.97 -5.13
CA GLN A 131 -4.42 -15.23 -5.52
C GLN A 131 -3.77 -14.60 -4.28
N ALA A 132 -2.61 -15.12 -3.88
CA ALA A 132 -1.71 -14.40 -2.99
C ALA A 132 -1.20 -13.16 -3.71
N VAL A 133 -1.19 -12.02 -3.02
CA VAL A 133 -0.71 -10.77 -3.60
C VAL A 133 0.24 -10.04 -2.68
N GLN A 134 1.13 -9.26 -3.31
CA GLN A 134 2.08 -8.40 -2.62
C GLN A 134 1.40 -7.12 -2.13
N GLY A 135 1.44 -6.92 -0.81
CA GLY A 135 0.93 -5.74 -0.11
C GLY A 135 -0.27 -6.04 0.79
N PRO A 136 -0.72 -5.06 1.60
CA PRO A 136 -1.89 -5.22 2.43
C PRO A 136 -3.12 -5.38 1.55
N ALA A 137 -3.94 -6.41 1.79
CA ALA A 137 -5.24 -6.60 1.14
C ALA A 137 -6.43 -6.21 2.02
N ALA A 138 -6.17 -5.85 3.27
CA ALA A 138 -7.08 -5.09 4.12
C ALA A 138 -6.29 -4.00 4.85
N TYR A 139 -6.95 -2.89 5.14
CA TYR A 139 -6.46 -1.84 6.04
C TYR A 139 -7.64 -1.10 6.67
N TYR A 140 -7.37 -0.44 7.78
CA TYR A 140 -8.30 0.38 8.52
C TYR A 140 -7.93 1.86 8.33
N THR A 141 -8.88 2.77 8.19
CA THR A 141 -8.57 4.20 8.00
C THR A 141 -8.58 5.00 9.29
N GLY A 142 -8.93 4.39 10.43
CA GLY A 142 -9.22 5.15 11.64
C GLY A 142 -10.57 5.89 11.55
N PRO A 143 -10.98 6.53 12.66
CA PRO A 143 -12.07 7.50 12.64
C PRO A 143 -11.74 8.65 11.68
N GLY A 144 -12.73 9.11 10.91
CA GLY A 144 -12.60 10.20 9.93
C GLY A 144 -12.17 11.55 10.52
N ASP A 145 -12.05 11.67 11.85
CA ASP A 145 -11.65 12.87 12.57
C ASP A 145 -10.21 13.32 12.31
N ALA A 146 -9.31 12.45 11.83
CA ALA A 146 -7.98 12.89 11.41
C ALA A 146 -8.03 13.89 10.21
N LEU A 147 -9.19 14.04 9.57
CA LEU A 147 -9.46 14.98 8.48
C LEU A 147 -10.75 15.83 8.71
N GLY A 148 -11.38 15.76 9.89
CA GLY A 148 -12.61 16.51 10.19
C GLY A 148 -13.84 16.12 9.36
N LEU A 149 -13.91 14.87 8.89
CA LEU A 149 -14.98 14.39 7.99
C LEU A 149 -15.90 13.32 8.62
N GLY A 150 -15.83 13.10 9.94
CA GLY A 150 -16.85 12.39 10.74
C GLY A 150 -16.34 11.28 11.67
N ASP A 151 -17.17 10.92 12.66
CA ASP A 151 -16.88 9.95 13.74
C ASP A 151 -16.70 8.49 13.27
N SER A 152 -16.92 8.23 11.99
CA SER A 152 -17.12 6.87 11.51
C SER A 152 -15.82 6.27 11.01
N SER A 153 -15.42 5.16 11.61
CA SER A 153 -14.21 4.45 11.25
C SER A 153 -14.46 3.45 10.11
N SER A 154 -13.56 3.39 9.12
CA SER A 154 -13.79 2.57 7.92
C SER A 154 -12.73 1.48 7.74
N TYR A 155 -13.21 0.27 7.46
CA TYR A 155 -12.40 -0.87 7.02
C TYR A 155 -12.45 -0.97 5.52
N LYS A 156 -11.29 -1.22 4.90
CA LYS A 156 -11.15 -1.38 3.46
C LYS A 156 -10.47 -2.69 3.15
N ALA A 157 -11.02 -3.45 2.22
CA ALA A 157 -10.40 -4.68 1.75
C ALA A 157 -10.51 -4.80 0.22
N ALA A 158 -9.55 -5.50 -0.37
CA ALA A 158 -9.55 -5.78 -1.80
C ALA A 158 -10.60 -6.85 -2.17
N ARG A 159 -11.03 -7.67 -1.20
CA ARG A 159 -11.98 -8.77 -1.38
C ARG A 159 -13.30 -8.44 -0.66
N PRO A 160 -14.44 -8.41 -1.38
CA PRO A 160 -15.74 -8.15 -0.76
C PRO A 160 -16.11 -9.23 0.26
N GLU A 161 -15.70 -10.47 0.05
CA GLU A 161 -16.04 -11.58 0.94
C GLU A 161 -15.36 -11.44 2.31
N TRP A 162 -14.19 -10.80 2.37
CA TRP A 162 -13.54 -10.48 3.63
C TRP A 162 -14.32 -9.41 4.40
N ILE A 163 -14.87 -8.41 3.69
CA ILE A 163 -15.78 -7.40 4.28
C ILE A 163 -17.07 -8.06 4.78
N SER A 164 -17.67 -8.96 4.01
CA SER A 164 -18.83 -9.73 4.44
C SER A 164 -18.56 -10.51 5.73
N GLU A 165 -17.41 -11.16 5.84
CA GLU A 165 -17.03 -11.90 7.05
C GLU A 165 -16.77 -10.95 8.24
N LEU A 166 -16.14 -9.80 8.01
CA LEU A 166 -15.98 -8.76 9.02
C LEU A 166 -17.34 -8.29 9.55
N VAL A 167 -18.29 -7.97 8.67
CA VAL A 167 -19.66 -7.57 9.07
C VAL A 167 -20.38 -8.70 9.79
N ARG A 168 -20.24 -9.94 9.32
CA ARG A 168 -20.87 -11.13 9.94
C ARG A 168 -20.42 -11.34 11.39
N ARG A 169 -19.18 -10.96 11.73
CA ARG A 169 -18.63 -11.09 13.09
C ARG A 169 -18.92 -9.89 13.98
N ASN A 170 -19.30 -8.75 13.39
CA ASN A 170 -19.55 -7.48 14.08
C ASN A 170 -20.95 -6.96 13.74
N GLN A 171 -21.97 -7.83 13.78
CA GLN A 171 -23.32 -7.50 13.33
C GLN A 171 -23.97 -6.40 14.16
N ASP A 172 -23.70 -6.37 15.46
CA ASP A 172 -24.15 -5.34 16.41
C ASP A 172 -23.55 -3.95 16.12
N GLN A 173 -22.40 -3.91 15.45
CA GLN A 173 -21.67 -2.69 15.10
C GLN A 173 -21.94 -2.19 13.68
N ALA A 174 -22.67 -2.96 12.89
CA ALA A 174 -23.07 -2.60 11.54
C ALA A 174 -24.54 -2.14 11.53
N ASP A 175 -24.80 -0.99 10.90
CA ASP A 175 -26.17 -0.52 10.72
C ASP A 175 -26.99 -1.55 9.89
N PRO A 176 -28.33 -1.57 10.03
CA PRO A 176 -29.16 -2.57 9.35
C PRO A 176 -28.99 -2.62 7.82
N ALA A 177 -28.73 -1.48 7.17
CA ALA A 177 -28.54 -1.43 5.72
C ALA A 177 -27.18 -2.05 5.34
N THR A 178 -26.11 -1.73 6.06
CA THR A 178 -24.79 -2.34 5.90
C THR A 178 -24.82 -3.85 6.13
N ARG A 179 -25.51 -4.31 7.18
CA ARG A 179 -25.69 -5.76 7.42
C ARG A 179 -26.37 -6.44 6.24
N HIS A 180 -27.46 -5.85 5.77
CA HIS A 180 -28.21 -6.42 4.65
C HIS A 180 -27.37 -6.50 3.37
N LEU A 181 -26.66 -5.41 3.05
CA LEU A 181 -25.78 -5.34 1.87
C LEU A 181 -24.71 -6.42 1.86
N TRP A 182 -24.04 -6.64 3.00
CA TRP A 182 -22.84 -7.48 3.05
C TRP A 182 -23.08 -8.93 3.43
N THR A 183 -24.15 -9.21 4.18
CA THR A 183 -24.43 -10.56 4.69
C THR A 183 -25.72 -11.16 4.14
N GLY A 184 -26.56 -10.37 3.45
CA GLY A 184 -27.91 -10.78 3.04
C GLY A 184 -28.89 -10.96 4.20
N ALA A 185 -28.46 -10.69 5.45
CA ALA A 185 -29.33 -10.78 6.61
C ALA A 185 -30.47 -9.75 6.50
N PRO A 186 -31.71 -10.07 6.88
CA PRO A 186 -32.78 -9.11 6.91
C PRO A 186 -32.46 -7.99 7.92
N PRO A 187 -32.88 -6.74 7.68
CA PRO A 187 -32.73 -5.67 8.65
C PRO A 187 -33.40 -6.11 9.96
N ALA A 188 -32.69 -5.95 11.09
CA ALA A 188 -33.26 -6.25 12.39
C ALA A 188 -34.56 -5.45 12.55
N LYS A 189 -35.66 -6.14 12.88
CA LYS A 189 -36.93 -5.46 13.15
C LYS A 189 -36.73 -4.48 14.31
N PRO A 190 -37.27 -3.24 14.19
CA PRO A 190 -37.23 -2.27 15.27
C PRO A 190 -37.97 -2.78 16.52
#